data_AF-A0A0R6HBP6-F1
#
_entry.id   AF-A0A0R6HBP6-F1
#
_cell.length_a   1.000
_cell.length_b   1.000
_cell.length_c   1.000
_cell.angle_alpha   90.00
_cell.angle_beta   90.00
_cell.angle_gamma   90.00
#
_symmetry.space_group_name_H-M   'P 1'
#
loop_
_entity.id
_entity.type
_entity.pdbx_description
1 polymer ?
#
loop_
_entity_poly.entity_id
_entity_poly.type
_entity_poly.pdbx_seq_one_letter_code
_entity_poly.pdbx_strand_id
1 'polypeptide(L)'
;MSLLNHTPGFTPDEAQQIADKRFGIVAATITSLASERDQNFLLTTANGDHRVLKFSNALEGDRLIEGQNEMMSHLANSGTCCPVALPSVDGQLSISIANEAGTNHCVRVLTFVEGPTLASVSSRSDQLLRSLGRHAAEVTRALADFDHSSFHRPFHWDLASGSNVIRTRLEFVSDSSLRQQMTHCLDEFEVNTRELLHLLPTSVIHNDMNDGNVVVTQTSDSSQCQVRGIIDFGDAVYSWTVGELVVAAAYGILEQNDPLSAICEIVHG
;
A
#
# COMPACT_ATOMS: atom_id res chain seq x y z
N MET A 1 -18.73 3.21 -12.47
CA MET A 1 -17.74 3.70 -13.45
C MET A 1 -16.47 2.93 -13.21
N SER A 2 -15.76 2.51 -14.27
CA SER A 2 -14.50 1.77 -14.10
C SER A 2 -13.41 2.71 -13.61
N LEU A 3 -12.77 2.40 -12.47
CA LEU A 3 -11.63 3.15 -11.91
C LEU A 3 -10.52 3.37 -12.96
N LEU A 4 -10.32 2.38 -13.83
CA LEU A 4 -9.30 2.38 -14.88
C LEU A 4 -9.54 3.42 -15.99
N ASN A 5 -10.77 3.95 -16.12
CA ASN A 5 -11.06 4.99 -17.11
C ASN A 5 -10.61 6.40 -16.66
N HIS A 6 -10.18 6.52 -15.41
CA HIS A 6 -9.79 7.78 -14.77
C HIS A 6 -8.32 7.76 -14.34
N THR A 7 -7.53 6.81 -14.86
CA THR A 7 -6.09 6.75 -14.64
C THR A 7 -5.41 7.98 -15.24
N PRO A 8 -4.32 8.46 -14.64
CA PRO A 8 -3.52 9.51 -15.24
C PRO A 8 -2.90 9.05 -16.57
N GLY A 9 -2.66 10.00 -17.47
CA GLY A 9 -2.13 9.74 -18.82
C GLY A 9 -0.98 10.67 -19.17
N PHE A 10 -0.05 10.89 -18.25
CA PHE A 10 1.10 11.78 -18.46
C PHE A 10 2.27 11.03 -19.09
N THR A 11 2.98 11.68 -19.99
CA THR A 11 4.22 11.19 -20.57
C THR A 11 5.41 11.40 -19.62
N PRO A 12 6.54 10.67 -19.79
CA PRO A 12 7.75 10.94 -19.04
C PRO A 12 8.25 12.39 -19.17
N ASP A 13 8.11 13.00 -20.35
CA ASP A 13 8.53 14.39 -20.59
C ASP A 13 7.67 15.39 -19.81
N GLU A 14 6.34 15.19 -19.78
CA GLU A 14 5.44 16.01 -18.96
C GLU A 14 5.73 15.82 -17.47
N ALA A 15 5.93 14.59 -17.02
CA ALA A 15 6.29 14.27 -15.65
C ALA A 15 7.60 14.95 -15.22
N GLN A 16 8.63 14.94 -16.10
CA GLN A 16 9.88 15.65 -15.86
C GLN A 16 9.67 17.16 -15.76
N GLN A 17 8.87 17.75 -16.67
CA GLN A 17 8.57 19.19 -16.61
C GLN A 17 7.79 19.59 -15.36
N ILE A 18 6.87 18.74 -14.90
CA ILE A 18 6.10 18.97 -13.67
C ILE A 18 7.02 18.88 -12.45
N ALA A 19 7.88 17.86 -12.37
CA ALA A 19 8.86 17.71 -11.30
C ALA A 19 9.77 18.94 -11.18
N ASP A 20 10.30 19.42 -12.31
CA ASP A 20 11.18 20.59 -12.34
C ASP A 20 10.40 21.87 -11.97
N LYS A 21 9.37 22.22 -12.76
CA LYS A 21 8.70 23.53 -12.63
C LYS A 21 7.87 23.67 -11.36
N ARG A 22 7.29 22.57 -10.85
CA ARG A 22 6.34 22.61 -9.72
C ARG A 22 6.95 22.13 -8.41
N PHE A 23 7.98 21.29 -8.44
CA PHE A 23 8.63 20.78 -7.24
C PHE A 23 10.10 21.16 -7.13
N GLY A 24 10.68 21.82 -8.14
CA GLY A 24 12.09 22.20 -8.14
C GLY A 24 13.04 21.00 -8.26
N ILE A 25 12.57 19.86 -8.77
CA ILE A 25 13.34 18.63 -8.85
C ILE A 25 13.78 18.39 -10.29
N VAL A 26 15.06 18.64 -10.55
CA VAL A 26 15.70 18.34 -11.83
C VAL A 26 16.17 16.87 -11.81
N ALA A 27 15.40 16.00 -12.44
CA ALA A 27 15.75 14.59 -12.59
C ALA A 27 16.76 14.38 -13.72
N ALA A 28 17.82 13.63 -13.45
CA ALA A 28 18.77 13.13 -14.45
C ALA A 28 18.16 11.97 -15.26
N THR A 29 17.39 11.10 -14.62
CA THR A 29 16.59 10.07 -15.27
C THR A 29 15.19 10.00 -14.69
N ILE A 30 14.23 9.63 -15.53
CA ILE A 30 12.84 9.38 -15.15
C ILE A 30 12.42 8.00 -15.66
N THR A 31 11.77 7.20 -14.83
CA THR A 31 11.33 5.85 -15.19
C THR A 31 9.93 5.60 -14.68
N SER A 32 9.06 5.07 -15.55
CA SER A 32 7.71 4.68 -15.15
C SER A 32 7.77 3.52 -14.17
N LEU A 33 7.05 3.63 -13.07
CA LEU A 33 6.84 2.54 -12.13
C LEU A 33 5.50 1.85 -12.42
N ALA A 34 5.40 0.56 -12.14
CA ALA A 34 4.14 -0.16 -12.22
C ALA A 34 3.14 0.42 -11.23
N SER A 35 1.89 0.59 -11.67
CA SER A 35 0.78 1.02 -10.83
C SER A 35 -0.53 0.51 -11.43
N GLU A 36 -1.53 0.28 -10.59
CA GLU A 36 -2.84 -0.22 -11.02
C GLU A 36 -3.75 0.92 -11.51
N ARG A 37 -4.06 1.87 -10.62
CA ARG A 37 -5.03 2.95 -10.86
C ARG A 37 -4.43 4.36 -10.88
N ASP A 38 -3.23 4.50 -10.33
CA ASP A 38 -2.45 5.74 -10.32
C ASP A 38 -1.37 5.68 -11.42
N GLN A 39 -0.55 6.73 -11.50
CA GLN A 39 0.64 6.72 -12.34
C GLN A 39 1.84 7.24 -11.56
N ASN A 40 2.90 6.45 -11.50
CA ASN A 40 4.07 6.72 -10.67
C ASN A 40 5.32 6.79 -11.54
N PHE A 41 6.20 7.75 -11.25
CA PHE A 41 7.52 7.85 -11.88
C PHE A 41 8.61 7.90 -10.81
N LEU A 42 9.64 7.08 -10.99
CA LEU A 42 10.89 7.21 -10.27
C LEU A 42 11.71 8.33 -10.89
N LEU A 43 12.05 9.32 -10.09
CA LEU A 43 12.98 10.39 -10.41
C LEU A 43 14.32 10.06 -9.77
N THR A 44 15.39 10.02 -10.57
CA THR A 44 16.77 9.96 -10.07
C THR A 44 17.45 11.28 -10.40
N THR A 45 17.89 12.01 -9.38
CA THR A 45 18.60 13.28 -9.55
C THR A 45 20.07 13.05 -9.92
N ALA A 46 20.78 14.12 -10.32
CA ALA A 46 22.20 14.01 -10.70
C ALA A 46 23.12 13.57 -9.55
N ASN A 47 22.74 13.81 -8.30
CA ASN A 47 23.46 13.33 -7.11
C ASN A 47 23.06 11.90 -6.68
N GLY A 48 22.17 11.24 -7.42
CA GLY A 48 21.73 9.87 -7.14
C GLY A 48 20.58 9.75 -6.13
N ASP A 49 19.93 10.85 -5.74
CA ASP A 49 18.77 10.78 -4.86
C ASP A 49 17.54 10.31 -5.64
N HIS A 50 16.77 9.41 -5.01
CA HIS A 50 15.51 8.91 -5.55
C HIS A 50 14.30 9.63 -4.96
N ARG A 51 13.31 9.93 -5.82
CA ARG A 51 11.99 10.44 -5.44
C ARG A 51 10.90 9.77 -6.28
N VAL A 52 9.68 9.71 -5.76
CA VAL A 52 8.52 9.23 -6.54
C VAL A 52 7.62 10.41 -6.86
N LEU A 53 7.41 10.68 -8.15
CA LEU A 53 6.33 11.57 -8.59
C LEU A 53 5.08 10.73 -8.82
N LYS A 54 4.05 10.97 -8.01
CA LYS A 54 2.79 10.22 -8.02
C LYS A 54 1.67 11.11 -8.53
N PHE A 55 0.99 10.62 -9.57
CA PHE A 55 -0.25 11.17 -10.11
C PHE A 55 -1.39 10.27 -9.66
N SER A 56 -2.32 10.83 -8.90
CA SER A 56 -3.44 10.06 -8.36
C SER A 56 -4.56 9.95 -9.40
N ASN A 57 -5.28 8.84 -9.39
CA ASN A 57 -6.50 8.67 -10.18
C ASN A 57 -7.47 9.85 -9.95
N ALA A 58 -8.16 10.31 -10.99
CA ALA A 58 -9.02 11.50 -10.88
C ALA A 58 -10.25 11.29 -9.97
N LEU A 59 -10.55 10.04 -9.58
CA LEU A 59 -11.61 9.73 -8.63
C LEU A 59 -11.12 9.70 -7.16
N GLU A 60 -9.81 9.77 -6.92
CA GLU A 60 -9.27 9.87 -5.56
C GLU A 60 -9.50 11.30 -5.03
N GLY A 61 -10.24 11.40 -3.92
CA GLY A 61 -10.61 12.70 -3.36
C GLY A 61 -9.43 13.37 -2.63
N ASP A 62 -9.34 14.69 -2.72
CA ASP A 62 -8.27 15.49 -2.11
C ASP A 62 -8.07 15.20 -0.61
N ARG A 63 -9.18 15.03 0.13
CA ARG A 63 -9.14 14.71 1.58
C ARG A 63 -8.51 13.35 1.87
N LEU A 64 -8.63 12.38 0.96
CA LEU A 64 -7.95 11.11 1.13
C LEU A 64 -6.44 11.28 0.91
N ILE A 65 -6.04 12.05 -0.10
CA ILE A 65 -4.61 12.33 -0.34
C ILE A 65 -4.00 13.09 0.84
N GLU A 66 -4.73 14.05 1.41
CA GLU A 66 -4.35 14.73 2.65
C GLU A 66 -4.16 13.73 3.80
N GLY A 67 -5.17 12.87 4.06
CA GLY A 67 -5.07 11.85 5.10
C GLY A 67 -3.89 10.88 4.90
N GLN A 68 -3.59 10.50 3.65
CA GLN A 68 -2.41 9.68 3.34
C GLN A 68 -1.11 10.41 3.65
N ASN A 69 -1.00 11.70 3.31
CA ASN A 69 0.17 12.51 3.60
C ASN A 69 0.37 12.68 5.12
N GLU A 70 -0.71 12.90 5.87
CA GLU A 70 -0.68 12.99 7.34
C GLU A 70 -0.28 11.66 7.97
N MET A 71 -0.83 10.53 7.50
CA MET A 71 -0.48 9.19 7.97
C MET A 71 1.00 8.87 7.75
N MET A 72 1.53 9.16 6.56
CA MET A 72 2.95 9.02 6.24
C MET A 72 3.83 9.87 7.16
N SER A 73 3.45 11.13 7.41
CA SER A 73 4.17 12.02 8.32
C SER A 73 4.15 11.50 9.76
N HIS A 74 2.99 11.04 10.24
CA HIS A 74 2.82 10.45 11.58
C HIS A 74 3.73 9.24 11.80
N LEU A 75 3.73 8.30 10.85
CA LEU A 75 4.58 7.12 10.88
C LEU A 75 6.08 7.45 10.80
N ALA A 76 6.47 8.40 9.94
CA ALA A 76 7.86 8.82 9.86
C ALA A 76 8.33 9.44 11.19
N ASN A 77 7.47 10.21 11.87
CA ASN A 77 7.76 10.80 13.18
C ASN A 77 7.88 9.75 14.30
N SER A 78 7.21 8.60 14.17
CA SER A 78 7.40 7.47 15.09
C SER A 78 8.61 6.59 14.77
N GLY A 79 9.37 6.91 13.71
CA GLY A 79 10.57 6.19 13.29
C GLY A 79 10.33 5.07 12.28
N THR A 80 9.11 4.92 11.77
CA THR A 80 8.80 3.96 10.70
C THR A 80 9.43 4.43 9.39
N CYS A 81 10.10 3.52 8.68
CA CYS A 81 10.63 3.85 7.35
C CYS A 81 9.48 3.78 6.33
N CYS A 82 9.00 4.93 5.90
CA CYS A 82 7.97 5.05 4.87
C CYS A 82 8.23 6.30 4.01
N PRO A 83 7.55 6.45 2.86
CA PRO A 83 7.57 7.70 2.10
C PRO A 83 7.02 8.86 2.93
N VAL A 84 7.47 10.07 2.61
CA VAL A 84 6.94 11.33 3.14
C VAL A 84 6.73 12.28 1.97
N ALA A 85 5.62 13.01 1.98
CA ALA A 85 5.32 14.00 0.94
C ALA A 85 6.27 15.20 1.04
N LEU A 86 6.78 15.64 -0.11
CA LEU A 86 7.64 16.81 -0.25
C LEU A 86 6.83 17.99 -0.76
N PRO A 87 7.06 19.20 -0.23
CA PRO A 87 6.35 20.40 -0.68
C PRO A 87 6.75 20.77 -2.11
N SER A 88 5.77 21.29 -2.85
CA SER A 88 5.98 22.00 -4.10
C SER A 88 6.74 23.31 -3.88
N VAL A 89 7.13 23.98 -4.97
CA VAL A 89 7.78 25.32 -4.91
C VAL A 89 6.89 26.37 -4.24
N ASP A 90 5.57 26.15 -4.23
CA ASP A 90 4.57 27.01 -3.59
C ASP A 90 4.22 26.54 -2.15
N GLY A 91 4.95 25.55 -1.62
CA GLY A 91 4.79 25.03 -0.25
C GLY A 91 3.64 24.04 -0.06
N GLN A 92 2.97 23.59 -1.13
CA GLN A 92 1.85 22.65 -1.06
C GLN A 92 2.34 21.19 -1.15
N LEU A 93 1.82 20.28 -0.32
CA LEU A 93 2.18 18.85 -0.36
C LEU A 93 1.54 18.08 -1.53
N SER A 94 0.55 18.68 -2.18
CA SER A 94 -0.06 18.19 -3.40
C SER A 94 -0.55 19.36 -4.27
N ILE A 95 -0.64 19.13 -5.57
CA ILE A 95 -1.10 20.13 -6.55
C ILE A 95 -2.04 19.48 -7.57
N SER A 96 -3.01 20.23 -8.07
CA SER A 96 -3.89 19.77 -9.17
C SER A 96 -3.25 20.08 -10.52
N ILE A 97 -3.16 19.08 -11.40
CA ILE A 97 -2.66 19.20 -12.76
C ILE A 97 -3.65 18.55 -13.73
N ALA A 98 -4.02 19.26 -14.79
CA ALA A 98 -4.83 18.70 -15.87
C ALA A 98 -3.95 17.88 -16.82
N ASN A 99 -4.42 16.70 -17.24
CA ASN A 99 -3.83 15.95 -18.36
C ASN A 99 -4.24 16.56 -19.71
N GLU A 100 -3.76 16.00 -20.83
CA GLU A 100 -4.13 16.46 -22.18
C GLU A 100 -5.65 16.46 -22.44
N ALA A 101 -6.39 15.56 -21.80
CA ALA A 101 -7.85 15.47 -21.90
C ALA A 101 -8.59 16.49 -21.01
N GLY A 102 -7.87 17.35 -20.27
CA GLY A 102 -8.44 18.36 -19.36
C GLY A 102 -8.95 17.80 -18.03
N THR A 103 -8.67 16.53 -17.73
CA THR A 103 -9.03 15.91 -16.44
C THR A 103 -7.98 16.25 -15.39
N ASN A 104 -8.42 16.77 -14.25
CA ASN A 104 -7.54 17.12 -13.14
C ASN A 104 -7.13 15.87 -12.34
N HIS A 105 -5.84 15.81 -12.03
CA HIS A 105 -5.23 14.80 -11.17
C HIS A 105 -4.47 15.46 -10.03
N CYS A 106 -4.55 14.86 -8.85
CA CYS A 106 -3.73 15.26 -7.71
C CYS A 106 -2.31 14.69 -7.87
N VAL A 107 -1.32 15.58 -7.93
CA VAL A 107 0.09 15.27 -8.12
C VAL A 107 0.89 15.61 -6.87
N ARG A 108 1.75 14.69 -6.44
CA ARG A 108 2.63 14.86 -5.28
C ARG A 108 3.99 14.20 -5.51
N VAL A 109 5.01 14.70 -4.82
CA VAL A 109 6.32 14.06 -4.75
C VAL A 109 6.48 13.41 -3.39
N LEU A 110 6.94 12.18 -3.36
CA LEU A 110 7.27 11.44 -2.15
C LEU A 110 8.77 11.15 -2.07
N THR A 111 9.32 11.07 -0.86
CA THR A 111 10.63 10.43 -0.64
C THR A 111 10.58 8.97 -1.08
N PHE A 112 11.73 8.43 -1.47
CA PHE A 112 11.84 7.03 -1.89
C PHE A 112 12.35 6.17 -0.71
N VAL A 113 11.78 4.98 -0.55
CA VAL A 113 12.26 3.99 0.42
C VAL A 113 13.21 3.04 -0.30
N GLU A 114 14.50 3.16 0.00
CA GLU A 114 15.53 2.34 -0.64
C GLU A 114 15.44 0.87 -0.25
N GLY A 115 15.47 -0.01 -1.24
CA GLY A 115 15.51 -1.46 -1.07
C GLY A 115 14.63 -2.19 -2.09
N PRO A 116 14.84 -3.50 -2.25
CA PRO A 116 13.95 -4.34 -3.02
C PRO A 116 12.64 -4.59 -2.26
N THR A 117 11.60 -5.00 -2.97
CA THR A 117 10.33 -5.40 -2.33
C THR A 117 10.38 -6.86 -1.89
N LEU A 118 9.54 -7.26 -0.94
CA LEU A 118 9.41 -8.64 -0.46
C LEU A 118 9.06 -9.62 -1.61
N ALA A 119 8.32 -9.15 -2.63
CA ALA A 119 7.98 -9.93 -3.82
C ALA A 119 9.22 -10.35 -4.64
N SER A 120 10.33 -9.62 -4.53
CA SER A 120 11.57 -9.96 -5.24
C SER A 120 12.46 -10.95 -4.47
N VAL A 121 12.09 -11.29 -3.23
CA VAL A 121 12.83 -12.24 -2.39
C VAL A 121 12.40 -13.66 -2.74
N SER A 122 13.30 -14.42 -3.36
CA SER A 122 13.02 -15.79 -3.84
C SER A 122 12.82 -16.82 -2.73
N SER A 123 13.37 -16.60 -1.53
CA SER A 123 13.19 -17.47 -0.38
C SER A 123 13.11 -16.64 0.90
N ARG A 124 11.98 -16.77 1.58
CA ARG A 124 11.67 -16.01 2.80
C ARG A 124 12.02 -16.89 4.00
N SER A 125 13.08 -16.51 4.72
CA SER A 125 13.50 -17.22 5.93
C SER A 125 12.52 -16.95 7.08
N ASP A 126 12.50 -17.83 8.07
CA ASP A 126 11.75 -17.60 9.33
C ASP A 126 12.12 -16.26 9.97
N GLN A 127 13.39 -15.83 9.88
CA GLN A 127 13.83 -14.54 10.38
C GLN A 127 13.18 -13.36 9.62
N LEU A 128 13.07 -13.45 8.30
CA LEU A 128 12.39 -12.43 7.50
C LEU A 128 10.88 -12.41 7.79
N LEU A 129 10.26 -13.58 7.97
CA LEU A 129 8.84 -13.70 8.34
C LEU A 129 8.56 -13.09 9.72
N ARG A 130 9.38 -13.39 10.74
CA ARG A 130 9.32 -12.72 12.04
C ARG A 130 9.54 -11.20 11.90
N SER A 131 10.44 -10.77 11.02
CA SER A 131 10.65 -9.34 10.77
C SER A 131 9.41 -8.67 10.17
N LEU A 132 8.67 -9.37 9.32
CA LEU A 132 7.42 -8.87 8.72
C LEU A 132 6.33 -8.68 9.77
N GLY A 133 6.13 -9.67 10.64
CA GLY A 133 5.18 -9.58 11.74
C GLY A 133 5.49 -8.43 12.70
N ARG A 134 6.77 -8.32 13.08
CA ARG A 134 7.25 -7.22 13.93
C ARG A 134 6.95 -5.86 13.31
N HIS A 135 7.23 -5.70 12.02
CA HIS A 135 7.01 -4.44 11.34
C HIS A 135 5.52 -4.10 11.22
N ALA A 136 4.66 -5.08 10.97
CA ALA A 136 3.21 -4.88 11.01
C ALA A 136 2.74 -4.42 12.41
N ALA A 137 3.29 -5.00 13.48
CA ALA A 137 3.01 -4.58 14.85
C ALA A 137 3.55 -3.18 15.18
N GLU A 138 4.70 -2.79 14.65
CA GLU A 138 5.26 -1.44 14.76
C GLU A 138 4.37 -0.39 14.08
N VAL A 139 3.94 -0.65 12.84
CA VAL A 139 3.00 0.20 12.10
C VAL A 139 1.68 0.31 12.86
N THR A 140 1.11 -0.82 13.27
CA THR A 140 -0.16 -0.87 14.03
C THR A 140 -0.07 -0.05 15.31
N ARG A 141 1.02 -0.19 16.07
CA ARG A 141 1.24 0.58 17.30
C ARG A 141 1.41 2.07 17.04
N ALA A 142 2.15 2.42 15.99
CA ALA A 142 2.36 3.80 15.61
C ALA A 142 1.05 4.48 15.20
N LEU A 143 0.11 3.75 14.60
CA LEU A 143 -1.21 4.25 14.20
C LEU A 143 -2.27 4.17 15.31
N ALA A 144 -1.94 3.68 16.50
CA ALA A 144 -2.93 3.40 17.54
C ALA A 144 -3.72 4.63 17.99
N ASP A 145 -3.13 5.82 17.91
CA ASP A 145 -3.74 7.11 18.23
C ASP A 145 -3.96 8.02 17.00
N PHE A 146 -3.65 7.51 15.79
CA PHE A 146 -3.86 8.23 14.55
C PHE A 146 -5.28 8.00 14.03
N ASP A 147 -5.95 9.08 13.64
CA ASP A 147 -7.25 9.03 12.97
C ASP A 147 -7.37 10.17 11.97
N HIS A 148 -8.07 9.89 10.86
CA HIS A 148 -8.41 10.90 9.87
C HIS A 148 -9.72 10.54 9.19
N SER A 149 -10.65 11.50 9.12
CA SER A 149 -12.01 11.28 8.63
C SER A 149 -12.11 10.70 7.20
N SER A 150 -11.08 10.86 6.36
CA SER A 150 -11.07 10.26 5.01
C SER A 150 -10.96 8.74 5.01
N PHE A 151 -10.45 8.14 6.09
CA PHE A 151 -10.29 6.68 6.20
C PHE A 151 -11.57 5.99 6.67
N HIS A 152 -12.55 6.77 7.16
CA HIS A 152 -13.90 6.30 7.48
C HIS A 152 -14.75 6.26 6.21
N ARG A 153 -14.41 5.35 5.30
CA ARG A 153 -15.02 5.24 3.98
C ARG A 153 -15.41 3.80 3.66
N PRO A 154 -16.49 3.57 2.88
CA PRO A 154 -16.72 2.26 2.30
C PRO A 154 -15.58 1.94 1.33
N PHE A 155 -14.95 0.79 1.50
CA PHE A 155 -13.83 0.37 0.69
C PHE A 155 -13.92 -1.12 0.38
N HIS A 156 -13.75 -1.50 -0.89
CA HIS A 156 -13.97 -2.88 -1.31
C HIS A 156 -12.79 -3.80 -0.97
N TRP A 157 -11.62 -3.23 -0.76
CA TRP A 157 -10.42 -3.95 -0.28
C TRP A 157 -10.32 -3.99 1.25
N ASP A 158 -11.27 -3.41 1.97
CA ASP A 158 -11.35 -3.56 3.42
C ASP A 158 -11.78 -5.00 3.78
N LEU A 159 -10.96 -5.68 4.59
CA LEU A 159 -11.25 -7.03 5.08
C LEU A 159 -12.60 -7.12 5.82
N ALA A 160 -13.02 -6.07 6.51
CA ALA A 160 -14.32 -6.04 7.18
C ALA A 160 -15.51 -6.05 6.21
N SER A 161 -15.26 -5.65 4.95
CA SER A 161 -16.22 -5.72 3.84
C SER A 161 -16.07 -7.01 3.01
N GLY A 162 -14.99 -7.78 3.22
CA GLY A 162 -14.57 -8.90 2.36
C GLY A 162 -15.65 -9.95 2.12
N SER A 163 -16.30 -10.44 3.17
CA SER A 163 -17.39 -11.43 3.02
C SER A 163 -18.50 -10.95 2.11
N ASN A 164 -18.99 -9.73 2.31
CA ASN A 164 -20.05 -9.14 1.50
C ASN A 164 -19.60 -8.90 0.05
N VAL A 165 -18.37 -8.42 -0.15
CA VAL A 165 -17.80 -8.24 -1.49
C VAL A 165 -17.72 -9.57 -2.23
N ILE A 166 -17.22 -10.63 -1.59
CA ILE A 166 -17.13 -11.95 -2.20
C ILE A 166 -18.54 -12.47 -2.54
N ARG A 167 -19.50 -12.47 -1.59
CA ARG A 167 -20.88 -12.92 -1.83
C ARG A 167 -21.50 -12.28 -3.07
N THR A 168 -21.37 -10.97 -3.20
CA THR A 168 -21.98 -10.19 -4.28
C THR A 168 -21.25 -10.32 -5.62
N ARG A 169 -20.04 -10.90 -5.64
CA ARG A 169 -19.21 -11.04 -6.84
C ARG A 169 -18.95 -12.49 -7.26
N LEU A 170 -19.32 -13.48 -6.45
CA LEU A 170 -19.12 -14.91 -6.76
C LEU A 170 -19.70 -15.33 -8.11
N GLU A 171 -20.78 -14.69 -8.57
CA GLU A 171 -21.39 -14.99 -9.88
C GLU A 171 -20.46 -14.74 -11.08
N PHE A 172 -19.47 -13.86 -10.95
CA PHE A 172 -18.48 -13.56 -11.99
C PHE A 172 -17.41 -14.65 -12.11
N VAL A 173 -17.33 -15.60 -11.18
CA VAL A 173 -16.41 -16.73 -11.25
C VAL A 173 -17.00 -17.81 -12.16
N SER A 174 -16.52 -17.84 -13.41
CA SER A 174 -16.99 -18.77 -14.44
C SER A 174 -16.74 -20.24 -14.08
N ASP A 175 -15.59 -20.54 -13.44
CA ASP A 175 -15.25 -21.88 -12.98
C ASP A 175 -16.15 -22.27 -11.80
N SER A 176 -17.02 -23.27 -12.03
CA SER A 176 -17.96 -23.76 -11.02
C SER A 176 -17.27 -24.42 -9.83
N SER A 177 -16.16 -25.13 -10.05
CA SER A 177 -15.40 -25.80 -9.00
C SER A 177 -14.75 -24.77 -8.09
N LEU A 178 -14.07 -23.79 -8.68
CA LEU A 178 -13.45 -22.69 -7.93
C LEU A 178 -14.49 -21.89 -7.14
N ARG A 179 -15.62 -21.54 -7.78
CA ARG A 179 -16.73 -20.84 -7.11
C ARG A 179 -17.29 -21.63 -5.93
N GLN A 180 -17.42 -22.95 -6.05
CA GLN A 180 -17.88 -23.81 -4.94
C GLN A 180 -16.87 -23.83 -3.79
N GLN A 181 -15.57 -23.91 -4.09
CA GLN A 181 -14.51 -23.86 -3.08
C GLN A 181 -14.51 -22.50 -2.35
N MET A 182 -14.57 -21.40 -3.09
CA MET A 182 -14.66 -20.05 -2.49
C MET A 182 -15.90 -19.89 -1.62
N THR A 183 -17.05 -20.41 -2.06
CA THR A 183 -18.29 -20.38 -1.29
C THR A 183 -18.15 -21.16 0.01
N HIS A 184 -17.56 -22.37 -0.05
CA HIS A 184 -17.34 -23.19 1.13
C HIS A 184 -16.42 -22.53 2.15
N CYS A 185 -15.27 -21.99 1.71
CA CYS A 185 -14.35 -21.27 2.60
C CYS A 185 -15.01 -20.05 3.24
N LEU A 186 -15.83 -19.32 2.47
CA LEU A 186 -16.57 -18.16 2.98
C LEU A 186 -17.64 -18.56 4.00
N ASP A 187 -18.39 -19.64 3.74
CA ASP A 187 -19.37 -20.18 4.69
C ASP A 187 -18.68 -20.57 6.00
N GLU A 188 -17.55 -21.28 5.93
CA GLU A 188 -16.78 -21.67 7.11
C GLU A 188 -16.24 -20.46 7.87
N PHE A 189 -15.69 -19.46 7.18
CA PHE A 189 -15.24 -18.22 7.81
C PHE A 189 -16.39 -17.53 8.55
N GLU A 190 -17.52 -17.30 7.87
CA GLU A 190 -18.67 -16.61 8.47
C GLU A 190 -19.23 -17.36 9.68
N VAL A 191 -19.39 -18.68 9.59
CA VAL A 191 -19.90 -19.51 10.70
C VAL A 191 -18.98 -19.45 11.92
N ASN A 192 -17.66 -19.51 11.70
CA ASN A 192 -16.70 -19.59 12.80
C ASN A 192 -16.31 -18.23 13.40
N THR A 193 -16.47 -17.13 12.66
CA THR A 193 -15.95 -15.81 13.08
C THR A 193 -17.01 -14.77 13.39
N ARG A 194 -18.26 -14.92 12.92
CA ARG A 194 -19.29 -13.86 13.03
C ARG A 194 -19.46 -13.28 14.44
N GLU A 195 -19.50 -14.12 15.45
CA GLU A 195 -19.66 -13.70 16.85
C GLU A 195 -18.38 -13.13 17.47
N LEU A 196 -17.23 -13.26 16.80
CA LEU A 196 -15.94 -12.75 17.27
C LEU A 196 -15.57 -11.43 16.59
N LEU A 197 -15.96 -11.23 15.33
CA LEU A 197 -15.57 -10.06 14.54
C LEU A 197 -16.00 -8.72 15.15
N HIS A 198 -17.16 -8.69 15.82
CA HIS A 198 -17.66 -7.47 16.48
C HIS A 198 -16.91 -7.12 17.78
N LEU A 199 -16.09 -8.04 18.30
CA LEU A 199 -15.26 -7.84 19.49
C LEU A 199 -13.85 -7.36 19.13
N LEU A 200 -13.49 -7.38 17.84
CA LEU A 200 -12.18 -6.96 17.39
C LEU A 200 -11.99 -5.44 17.58
N PRO A 201 -10.83 -5.00 18.09
CA PRO A 201 -10.46 -3.60 18.05
C PRO A 201 -10.47 -3.06 16.61
N THR A 202 -10.80 -1.78 16.48
CA THR A 202 -10.77 -1.07 15.20
C THR A 202 -9.89 0.17 15.29
N SER A 203 -9.22 0.50 14.20
CA SER A 203 -8.32 1.66 14.07
C SER A 203 -8.11 1.98 12.59
N VAL A 204 -7.47 3.11 12.30
CA VAL A 204 -6.86 3.31 10.97
C VAL A 204 -5.70 2.34 10.81
N ILE A 205 -5.66 1.64 9.67
CA ILE A 205 -4.59 0.72 9.28
C ILE A 205 -4.13 1.05 7.85
N HIS A 206 -2.91 0.66 7.50
CA HIS A 206 -2.38 0.75 6.13
C HIS A 206 -3.15 -0.15 5.17
N ASN A 207 -3.61 -1.32 5.65
CA ASN A 207 -4.49 -2.26 4.94
C ASN A 207 -3.89 -2.92 3.69
N ASP A 208 -2.66 -2.60 3.32
CA ASP A 208 -2.07 -3.10 2.08
C ASP A 208 -0.57 -3.46 2.21
N MET A 209 -0.19 -4.08 3.32
CA MET A 209 1.15 -4.67 3.50
C MET A 209 1.34 -5.95 2.66
N ASN A 210 1.04 -5.87 1.36
CA ASN A 210 1.34 -6.91 0.41
C ASN A 210 2.85 -6.98 0.09
N ASP A 211 3.30 -8.06 -0.55
CA ASP A 211 4.73 -8.27 -0.81
C ASP A 211 5.34 -7.30 -1.84
N GLY A 212 4.53 -6.61 -2.64
CA GLY A 212 4.96 -5.50 -3.48
C GLY A 212 5.17 -4.19 -2.71
N ASN A 213 4.49 -4.01 -1.58
CA ASN A 213 4.50 -2.77 -0.79
C ASN A 213 5.37 -2.85 0.48
N VAL A 214 5.88 -4.03 0.81
CA VAL A 214 6.87 -4.21 1.87
C VAL A 214 8.27 -4.12 1.28
N VAL A 215 9.06 -3.14 1.73
CA VAL A 215 10.46 -2.96 1.34
C VAL A 215 11.36 -3.68 2.34
N VAL A 216 12.35 -4.43 1.83
CA VAL A 216 13.30 -5.19 2.64
C VAL A 216 14.73 -4.64 2.51
N THR A 217 15.63 -5.09 3.37
CA THR A 217 17.04 -4.72 3.30
C THR A 217 17.73 -5.32 2.07
N GLN A 218 18.50 -4.50 1.34
CA GLN A 218 19.41 -5.00 0.31
C GLN A 218 20.61 -5.68 0.98
N THR A 219 20.71 -7.00 0.85
CA THR A 219 21.80 -7.80 1.44
C THR A 219 22.28 -8.85 0.46
N SER A 220 23.59 -9.16 0.52
CA SER A 220 24.18 -10.29 -0.23
C SER A 220 23.84 -11.65 0.40
N ASP A 221 23.47 -11.66 1.68
CA ASP A 221 23.07 -12.84 2.43
C ASP A 221 21.58 -12.74 2.73
N SER A 222 20.77 -13.58 2.08
CA SER A 222 19.31 -13.61 2.23
C SER A 222 18.87 -13.97 3.65
N SER A 223 19.73 -14.62 4.46
CA SER A 223 19.41 -14.88 5.87
C SER A 223 19.36 -13.61 6.72
N GLN A 224 20.07 -12.55 6.30
CA GLN A 224 20.08 -11.25 6.96
C GLN A 224 19.00 -10.29 6.43
N CYS A 225 18.17 -10.76 5.49
CA CYS A 225 17.09 -9.97 4.92
C CYS A 225 16.04 -9.67 6.00
N GLN A 226 15.69 -8.40 6.15
CA GLN A 226 14.70 -7.93 7.12
C GLN A 226 13.79 -6.91 6.48
N VAL A 227 12.57 -6.80 6.99
CA VAL A 227 11.67 -5.72 6.60
C VAL A 227 12.27 -4.39 7.05
N ARG A 228 12.35 -3.45 6.11
CA ARG A 228 12.91 -2.13 6.31
C ARG A 228 11.81 -1.09 6.44
N GLY A 229 10.75 -1.21 5.64
CA GLY A 229 9.71 -0.19 5.54
C GLY A 229 8.50 -0.62 4.72
N ILE A 230 7.53 0.26 4.63
CA ILE A 230 6.30 0.10 3.85
C ILE A 230 6.09 1.27 2.90
N ILE A 231 5.46 1.02 1.76
CA ILE A 231 5.09 2.01 0.75
C ILE A 231 3.62 1.84 0.33
N ASP A 232 3.12 2.83 -0.40
CA ASP A 232 1.78 2.91 -0.98
C ASP A 232 0.60 2.89 0.01
N PHE A 233 0.25 4.09 0.46
CA PHE A 233 -0.80 4.34 1.44
C PHE A 233 -2.20 4.51 0.82
N GLY A 234 -2.37 4.17 -0.47
CA GLY A 234 -3.61 4.39 -1.22
C GLY A 234 -4.84 3.68 -0.64
N ASP A 235 -4.60 2.56 0.03
CA ASP A 235 -5.62 1.62 0.48
C ASP A 235 -5.89 1.70 1.99
N ALA A 236 -5.27 2.67 2.68
CA ALA A 236 -5.53 2.92 4.08
C ALA A 236 -7.03 3.16 4.36
N VAL A 237 -7.48 2.63 5.49
CA VAL A 237 -8.90 2.58 5.87
C VAL A 237 -9.02 2.39 7.39
N TYR A 238 -10.13 2.85 7.97
CA TYR A 238 -10.52 2.51 9.33
C TYR A 238 -11.19 1.12 9.34
N SER A 239 -10.56 0.13 9.94
CA SER A 239 -11.00 -1.28 9.92
C SER A 239 -10.58 -2.03 11.19
N TRP A 240 -10.72 -3.35 11.20
CA TRP A 240 -10.17 -4.22 12.25
C TRP A 240 -8.67 -4.03 12.35
N THR A 241 -8.16 -3.69 13.53
CA THR A 241 -6.74 -3.43 13.77
C THR A 241 -5.87 -4.63 13.39
N VAL A 242 -6.37 -5.86 13.60
CA VAL A 242 -5.66 -7.09 13.22
C VAL A 242 -5.49 -7.26 11.70
N GLY A 243 -6.25 -6.50 10.90
CA GLY A 243 -6.20 -6.54 9.44
C GLY A 243 -4.81 -6.27 8.88
N GLU A 244 -4.03 -5.40 9.53
CA GLU A 244 -2.64 -5.12 9.16
C GLU A 244 -1.78 -6.39 9.12
N LEU A 245 -1.84 -7.17 10.20
CA LEU A 245 -1.12 -8.45 10.33
C LEU A 245 -1.68 -9.49 9.36
N VAL A 246 -3.00 -9.53 9.17
CA VAL A 246 -3.66 -10.52 8.28
C VAL A 246 -3.23 -10.33 6.84
N VAL A 247 -3.17 -9.09 6.34
CA VAL A 247 -2.71 -8.79 4.98
C VAL A 247 -1.24 -9.17 4.84
N ALA A 248 -0.38 -8.73 5.77
CA ALA A 248 1.03 -9.10 5.77
C ALA A 248 1.24 -10.63 5.77
N ALA A 249 0.46 -11.36 6.57
CA ALA A 249 0.52 -12.81 6.62
C ALA A 249 0.08 -13.48 5.31
N ALA A 250 -1.04 -13.03 4.72
CA ALA A 250 -1.58 -13.58 3.48
C ALA A 250 -0.59 -13.49 2.32
N TYR A 251 0.15 -12.37 2.22
CA TYR A 251 1.18 -12.21 1.21
C TYR A 251 2.50 -12.86 1.61
N GLY A 252 2.87 -12.84 2.89
CA GLY A 252 4.11 -13.44 3.40
C GLY A 252 4.20 -14.95 3.16
N ILE A 253 3.06 -15.64 3.19
CA ILE A 253 2.97 -17.11 3.04
C ILE A 253 2.96 -17.57 1.58
N LEU A 254 2.89 -16.64 0.62
CA LEU A 254 2.96 -16.98 -0.80
C LEU A 254 4.26 -17.71 -1.10
N GLU A 255 4.14 -18.77 -1.91
CA GLU A 255 5.23 -19.64 -2.34
C GLU A 255 5.97 -20.37 -1.20
N GLN A 256 5.42 -20.35 0.03
CA GLN A 256 5.94 -21.16 1.14
C GLN A 256 5.46 -22.61 1.03
N ASN A 257 6.37 -23.55 1.28
CA ASN A 257 6.05 -24.98 1.29
C ASN A 257 5.12 -25.37 2.45
N ASP A 258 5.25 -24.68 3.59
CA ASP A 258 4.39 -24.83 4.76
C ASP A 258 3.82 -23.46 5.18
N PRO A 259 2.69 -23.05 4.58
CA PRO A 259 2.06 -21.77 4.89
C PRO A 259 1.66 -21.62 6.36
N LEU A 260 1.30 -22.71 7.05
CA LEU A 260 0.87 -22.63 8.46
C LEU A 260 2.05 -22.34 9.39
N SER A 261 3.18 -23.02 9.18
CA SER A 261 4.40 -22.70 9.92
C SER A 261 4.87 -21.27 9.62
N ALA A 262 4.78 -20.82 8.36
CA ALA A 262 5.09 -19.45 7.99
C ALA A 262 4.19 -18.41 8.69
N ILE A 263 2.88 -18.67 8.83
CA ILE A 263 1.98 -17.79 9.61
C ILE A 263 2.44 -17.73 11.07
N CYS A 264 2.78 -18.86 11.69
CA CYS A 264 3.28 -18.88 13.07
C CYS A 264 4.52 -18.00 13.25
N GLU A 265 5.42 -18.03 12.26
CA GLU A 265 6.63 -17.22 12.23
C GLU A 265 6.33 -15.71 12.14
N ILE A 266 5.39 -15.32 11.30
CA ILE A 266 4.92 -13.93 11.20
C ILE A 266 4.24 -13.50 12.51
N VAL A 267 3.32 -14.30 13.05
CA VAL A 267 2.60 -13.97 14.30
C VAL A 267 3.53 -13.90 15.51
N HIS A 268 4.63 -14.65 15.51
CA HIS A 268 5.62 -14.63 16.59
C HIS A 268 6.45 -13.33 16.61
N GLY A 269 6.62 -12.69 15.46
CA GLY A 269 7.52 -11.55 15.24
C GLY A 269 7.09 -10.27 15.92
#